data_AF-A0A1G1SVB9-F1
#
_entry.id   AF-A0A1G1SVB9-F1
#
_cell.length_a   1.000
_cell.length_b   1.000
_cell.length_c   1.000
_cell.angle_alpha   90.00
_cell.angle_beta   90.00
_cell.angle_gamma   90.00
#
_symmetry.space_group_name_H-M   'P 1'
#
loop_
_entity.id
_entity.type
_entity.pdbx_description
1 polymer ?
#
loop_
_entity_poly.entity_id
_entity_poly.type
_entity_poly.pdbx_seq_one_letter_code
_entity_poly.pdbx_strand_id
1 'polypeptide(L)'
;MTLSAFLQYEFLSNTVGQYLVAALILLVGSVFRRLFSRLLSKLLFALTKRYTGGVSEDELHSLLIQPLSVLLLVVTLQLAGATLTYPHGPTAVAAAGQLPWHEVLLLRLLSLAFIVAAAQVALRLVDFALLVISRRATLRVASGPTRLDNQFLPFAKDLLKVFLIIVATLIALGQVFNVNVTALVGGLGIGGLAVAFAAKESLENLIASFTIFLDQPFGVGDLVTAAR
;
A
#
# COMPACT_ATOMS: atom_id res chain seq x y z
N MET A 1 8.61 -21.86 -45.34
CA MET A 1 7.52 -21.46 -44.43
C MET A 1 7.69 -19.97 -44.14
N THR A 2 6.68 -19.14 -44.43
CA THR A 2 6.74 -17.70 -44.17
C THR A 2 6.71 -17.45 -42.66
N LEU A 3 7.48 -16.46 -42.19
CA LEU A 3 7.58 -16.12 -40.75
C LEU A 3 6.19 -15.88 -40.12
N SER A 4 5.27 -15.31 -40.90
CA SER A 4 3.87 -15.09 -40.53
C SER A 4 3.08 -16.38 -40.28
N ALA A 5 3.32 -17.45 -41.05
CA ALA A 5 2.66 -18.74 -40.88
C ALA A 5 3.15 -19.50 -39.63
N PHE A 6 4.40 -19.29 -39.22
CA PHE A 6 4.95 -19.84 -37.97
C PHE A 6 4.42 -19.10 -36.74
N LEU A 7 4.29 -17.77 -36.83
CA LEU A 7 3.72 -16.91 -35.78
C LEU A 7 2.24 -17.17 -35.53
N GLN A 8 1.50 -17.69 -36.50
CA GLN A 8 0.08 -18.04 -36.47
C GLN A 8 -0.20 -19.51 -36.08
N TYR A 9 0.85 -20.31 -35.84
CA TYR A 9 0.66 -21.68 -35.42
C TYR A 9 0.02 -21.72 -34.03
N GLU A 10 -1.12 -22.39 -33.92
CA GLU A 10 -1.87 -22.50 -32.67
C GLU A 10 -1.42 -23.74 -31.91
N PHE A 11 -0.97 -23.54 -30.68
CA PHE A 11 -0.66 -24.61 -29.75
C PHE A 11 -1.40 -24.29 -28.44
N LEU A 12 -2.22 -25.21 -27.94
CA LEU A 12 -3.05 -24.97 -26.75
C LEU A 12 -3.88 -23.67 -26.84
N SER A 13 -4.58 -23.45 -27.96
CA SER A 13 -5.45 -22.28 -28.21
C SER A 13 -4.78 -20.91 -28.13
N ASN A 14 -3.44 -20.86 -28.06
CA ASN A 14 -2.65 -19.64 -28.09
C ASN A 14 -1.69 -19.69 -29.29
N THR A 15 -1.46 -18.54 -29.88
CA THR A 15 -0.55 -18.43 -31.01
C THR A 15 0.90 -18.46 -30.53
N VAL A 16 1.82 -19.07 -31.30
CA VAL A 16 3.27 -19.04 -30.98
C VAL A 16 3.77 -17.60 -30.76
N GLY A 17 3.20 -16.61 -31.46
CA GLY A 17 3.47 -15.19 -31.20
C GLY A 17 3.12 -14.71 -29.78
N GLN A 18 2.04 -15.21 -29.17
CA GLN A 18 1.62 -14.82 -27.81
C GLN A 18 2.58 -15.36 -26.75
N TYR A 19 3.06 -16.59 -26.91
CA TYR A 19 4.10 -17.14 -26.05
C TYR A 19 5.41 -16.36 -26.15
N LEU A 20 5.79 -15.91 -27.36
CA LEU A 20 6.97 -15.06 -27.56
C LEU A 20 6.81 -13.69 -26.90
N VAL A 21 5.62 -13.08 -26.99
CA VAL A 21 5.32 -11.81 -26.32
C VAL A 21 5.32 -11.97 -24.80
N ALA A 22 4.73 -13.04 -24.25
CA ALA A 22 4.76 -13.32 -22.82
C ALA A 22 6.20 -13.57 -22.32
N ALA A 23 6.98 -14.33 -23.07
CA ALA A 23 8.41 -14.55 -22.78
C ALA A 23 9.19 -13.23 -22.80
N LEU A 24 8.92 -12.36 -23.78
CA LEU A 24 9.52 -11.03 -23.85
C LEU A 24 9.14 -10.17 -22.65
N ILE A 25 7.88 -10.17 -22.22
CA ILE A 25 7.42 -9.43 -21.03
C ILE A 25 8.08 -9.95 -19.76
N LEU A 26 8.21 -11.26 -19.59
CA LEU A 26 8.92 -11.84 -18.45
C LEU A 26 10.41 -11.44 -18.46
N LEU A 27 11.05 -11.45 -19.62
CA LEU A 27 12.45 -11.09 -19.78
C LEU A 27 12.67 -9.60 -19.49
N VAL A 28 11.88 -8.73 -20.12
CA VAL A 28 11.88 -7.28 -19.91
C VAL A 28 11.55 -6.93 -18.47
N GLY A 29 10.52 -7.54 -17.88
CA GLY A 29 10.12 -7.30 -16.50
C GLY A 29 11.16 -7.79 -15.48
N SER A 30 11.85 -8.90 -15.75
CA SER A 30 12.98 -9.37 -14.93
C SER A 30 14.18 -8.40 -14.97
N VAL A 31 14.50 -7.90 -16.17
CA VAL A 31 15.55 -6.87 -16.35
C VAL A 31 15.13 -5.58 -15.68
N PHE A 32 13.88 -5.15 -15.87
CA PHE A 32 13.31 -3.96 -15.23
C PHE A 32 13.33 -4.08 -13.71
N ARG A 33 13.00 -5.24 -13.14
CA ARG A 33 13.12 -5.51 -11.70
C ARG A 33 14.55 -5.26 -11.19
N ARG A 34 15.57 -5.72 -11.91
CA ARG A 34 16.98 -5.48 -11.53
C ARG A 34 17.35 -4.00 -11.65
N LEU A 35 16.95 -3.34 -12.74
CA LEU A 35 17.21 -1.93 -12.97
C LEU A 35 16.51 -1.06 -11.91
N PHE A 36 15.25 -1.35 -11.64
CA PHE A 36 14.41 -0.64 -10.71
C PHE A 36 14.89 -0.80 -9.27
N SER A 37 15.31 -2.00 -8.87
CA SER A 37 15.97 -2.21 -7.56
C SER A 37 17.21 -1.31 -7.40
N ARG A 38 18.05 -1.20 -8.43
CA ARG A 38 19.24 -0.35 -8.43
C ARG A 38 18.91 1.15 -8.45
N LEU A 39 17.97 1.56 -9.31
CA LEU A 39 17.53 2.95 -9.44
C LEU A 39 16.88 3.43 -8.15
N LEU A 40 15.99 2.62 -7.57
CA LEU A 40 15.31 2.94 -6.33
C LEU A 40 16.31 3.01 -5.18
N SER A 41 17.29 2.09 -5.09
CA SER A 41 18.37 2.20 -4.09
C SER A 41 19.09 3.54 -4.20
N LYS A 42 19.51 3.91 -5.40
CA LYS A 42 20.21 5.18 -5.64
C LYS A 42 19.35 6.41 -5.37
N LEU A 43 18.07 6.38 -5.76
CA LEU A 43 17.15 7.49 -5.61
C LEU A 43 16.76 7.69 -4.15
N LEU A 44 16.49 6.60 -3.44
CA LEU A 44 16.28 6.62 -2.00
C LEU A 44 17.55 7.06 -1.28
N PHE A 45 18.71 6.50 -1.61
CA PHE A 45 19.98 6.96 -1.02
C PHE A 45 20.23 8.44 -1.33
N ALA A 46 19.93 8.94 -2.52
CA ALA A 46 20.10 10.35 -2.87
C ALA A 46 19.13 11.27 -2.11
N LEU A 47 17.84 10.92 -2.01
CA LEU A 47 16.87 11.67 -1.22
C LEU A 47 17.21 11.63 0.27
N THR A 48 17.64 10.47 0.75
CA THR A 48 17.81 10.16 2.18
C THR A 48 19.21 10.58 2.67
N LYS A 49 20.23 10.66 1.82
CA LYS A 49 21.60 11.14 2.17
C LYS A 49 21.60 12.55 2.75
N ARG A 50 20.67 13.42 2.35
CA ARG A 50 20.51 14.77 2.91
C ARG A 50 19.83 14.79 4.29
N TYR A 51 19.11 13.72 4.66
CA TYR A 51 18.29 13.66 5.87
C TYR A 51 18.66 12.51 6.82
N THR A 52 19.64 11.69 6.47
CA THR A 52 19.87 10.40 7.11
C THR A 52 21.34 10.02 6.95
N GLY A 53 22.20 10.74 7.66
CA GLY A 53 23.53 10.21 7.96
C GLY A 53 23.37 9.00 8.88
N GLY A 54 23.69 7.79 8.40
CA GLY A 54 23.74 6.57 9.22
C GLY A 54 22.51 5.65 9.19
N VAL A 55 21.74 5.60 8.10
CA VAL A 55 20.93 4.40 7.78
C VAL A 55 21.78 3.52 6.88
N SER A 56 21.91 2.24 7.24
CA SER A 56 22.61 1.28 6.41
C SER A 56 21.86 1.09 5.10
N GLU A 57 22.61 0.92 4.01
CA GLU A 57 22.04 0.58 2.70
C GLU A 57 21.11 -0.64 2.79
N ASP A 58 21.41 -1.57 3.71
CA ASP A 58 20.64 -2.79 3.98
C ASP A 58 19.27 -2.54 4.61
N GLU A 59 19.16 -1.58 5.54
CA GLU A 59 17.88 -1.25 6.18
C GLU A 59 16.94 -0.55 5.17
N LEU A 60 17.49 0.33 4.34
CA LEU A 60 16.73 0.98 3.25
C LEU A 60 16.29 -0.04 2.19
N HIS A 61 17.16 -1.01 1.87
CA HIS A 61 16.87 -2.07 0.92
C HIS A 61 15.76 -3.00 1.40
N SER A 62 15.83 -3.47 2.64
CA SER A 62 14.80 -4.37 3.21
C SER A 62 13.45 -3.66 3.41
N LEU A 63 13.46 -2.36 3.72
CA LEU A 63 12.23 -1.60 3.90
C LEU A 63 11.52 -1.32 2.58
N LEU A 64 12.21 -0.82 1.54
CA LEU A 64 11.52 -0.33 0.34
C LEU A 64 11.79 -1.16 -0.90
N ILE A 65 13.02 -1.64 -1.10
CA ILE A 65 13.42 -2.30 -2.36
C ILE A 65 12.85 -3.72 -2.42
N GLN A 66 12.91 -4.47 -1.32
CA GLN A 66 12.42 -5.85 -1.28
C GLN A 66 10.91 -5.96 -1.54
N PRO A 67 10.01 -5.24 -0.84
CA PRO A 67 8.57 -5.33 -1.09
C PRO A 67 8.19 -4.84 -2.48
N LEU A 68 8.82 -3.76 -2.93
CA LEU A 68 8.52 -3.19 -4.23
C LEU A 68 9.02 -4.08 -5.37
N SER A 69 10.14 -4.79 -5.17
CA SER A 69 10.60 -5.83 -6.08
C SER A 69 9.63 -7.01 -6.18
N VAL A 70 8.96 -7.38 -5.09
CA VAL A 70 7.94 -8.45 -5.09
C VAL A 70 6.70 -7.98 -5.84
N LEU A 71 6.24 -6.74 -5.59
CA LEU A 71 5.14 -6.15 -6.34
C LEU A 71 5.42 -6.12 -7.84
N LEU A 72 6.62 -5.69 -8.23
CA LEU A 72 7.03 -5.62 -9.63
C LEU A 72 7.04 -7.01 -10.29
N LEU A 73 7.48 -8.04 -9.56
CA LEU A 73 7.40 -9.43 -10.03
C LEU A 73 5.95 -9.82 -10.27
N VAL A 74 5.06 -9.58 -9.30
CA VAL A 74 3.64 -9.95 -9.43
C VAL A 74 2.97 -9.20 -10.58
N VAL A 75 3.27 -7.90 -10.77
CA VAL A 75 2.79 -7.11 -11.91
C VAL A 75 3.32 -7.67 -13.24
N THR A 76 4.60 -8.04 -13.29
CA THR A 76 5.18 -8.65 -14.49
C THR A 76 4.47 -9.97 -14.82
N LEU A 77 4.17 -10.78 -13.80
CA LEU A 77 3.48 -12.04 -13.95
C LEU A 77 2.02 -11.84 -14.41
N GLN A 78 1.33 -10.83 -13.88
CA GLN A 78 0.01 -10.39 -14.35
C GLN A 78 0.02 -9.96 -15.81
N LEU A 79 0.95 -9.09 -16.21
CA LEU A 79 1.06 -8.60 -17.59
C LEU A 79 1.41 -9.73 -18.56
N ALA A 80 2.33 -10.62 -18.19
CA ALA A 80 2.64 -11.80 -19.00
C ALA A 80 1.39 -12.67 -19.17
N GLY A 81 0.67 -12.98 -18.07
CA GLY A 81 -0.58 -13.73 -18.11
C GLY A 81 -1.68 -13.08 -18.96
N ALA A 82 -1.78 -11.75 -18.93
CA ALA A 82 -2.77 -10.98 -19.71
C ALA A 82 -2.48 -10.94 -21.22
N THR A 83 -1.23 -11.19 -21.64
CA THR A 83 -0.88 -11.27 -23.07
C THR A 83 -1.11 -12.63 -23.71
N LEU A 84 -1.19 -13.69 -22.91
CA LEU A 84 -1.78 -14.92 -23.39
C LEU A 84 -3.27 -14.63 -23.58
N THR A 85 -3.74 -14.77 -24.81
CA THR A 85 -5.18 -14.71 -25.06
C THR A 85 -5.74 -16.02 -24.58
N TYR A 86 -5.98 -16.09 -23.28
CA TYR A 86 -7.02 -16.97 -22.79
C TYR A 86 -8.30 -16.45 -23.46
N PRO A 87 -8.95 -17.24 -24.33
CA PRO A 87 -10.30 -16.87 -24.75
C PRO A 87 -11.06 -16.64 -23.45
N HIS A 88 -11.59 -15.43 -23.26
CA HIS A 88 -12.33 -14.90 -22.10
C HIS A 88 -11.63 -13.69 -21.44
N GLY A 89 -11.92 -12.50 -21.99
CA GLY A 89 -11.45 -11.21 -21.48
C GLY A 89 -12.01 -10.80 -20.11
N PRO A 90 -11.72 -9.57 -19.65
CA PRO A 90 -11.98 -9.09 -18.28
C PRO A 90 -13.46 -9.08 -17.83
N THR A 91 -14.42 -9.31 -18.75
CA THR A 91 -15.85 -9.46 -18.43
C THR A 91 -16.27 -10.90 -18.13
N ALA A 92 -15.42 -11.90 -18.38
CA ALA A 92 -15.78 -13.31 -18.24
C ALA A 92 -15.63 -13.86 -16.82
N VAL A 93 -14.97 -13.16 -15.92
CA VAL A 93 -14.93 -13.50 -14.48
C VAL A 93 -16.32 -13.38 -13.85
N ALA A 94 -17.19 -12.53 -14.40
CA ALA A 94 -18.60 -12.41 -14.01
C ALA A 94 -19.50 -13.46 -14.70
N ALA A 95 -19.08 -14.03 -15.83
CA ALA A 95 -19.79 -15.07 -16.58
C ALA A 95 -19.27 -16.48 -16.22
N ALA A 96 -18.88 -16.69 -14.96
CA ALA A 96 -18.24 -17.90 -14.45
C ALA A 96 -19.19 -19.11 -14.42
N GLY A 97 -19.47 -19.68 -15.59
CA GLY A 97 -20.16 -20.95 -15.76
C GLY A 97 -19.31 -22.06 -16.40
N GLN A 98 -18.22 -21.74 -17.12
CA GLN A 98 -17.48 -22.72 -17.95
C GLN A 98 -15.95 -22.51 -18.03
N LEU A 99 -15.30 -22.00 -16.98
CA LEU A 99 -13.83 -22.02 -16.89
C LEU A 99 -13.37 -23.27 -16.13
N PRO A 100 -12.28 -23.94 -16.54
CA PRO A 100 -11.69 -25.00 -15.74
C PRO A 100 -11.18 -24.44 -14.40
N TRP A 101 -11.49 -25.14 -13.31
CA TRP A 101 -11.29 -24.67 -11.93
C TRP A 101 -9.85 -24.21 -11.60
N HIS A 102 -8.84 -24.75 -12.28
CA HIS A 102 -7.43 -24.45 -12.03
C HIS A 102 -6.99 -23.07 -12.55
N GLU A 103 -7.58 -22.57 -13.64
CA GLU A 103 -7.23 -21.27 -14.21
C GLU A 103 -7.84 -20.12 -13.40
N VAL A 104 -9.09 -20.29 -12.97
CA VAL A 104 -9.77 -19.36 -12.06
C VAL A 104 -9.02 -19.28 -10.73
N LEU A 105 -8.54 -20.42 -10.23
CA LEU A 105 -7.75 -20.48 -9.01
C LEU A 105 -6.40 -19.76 -9.16
N LEU A 106 -5.69 -19.95 -10.27
CA LEU A 106 -4.42 -19.26 -10.53
C LEU A 106 -4.61 -17.74 -10.61
N LEU A 107 -5.61 -17.26 -11.35
CA LEU A 107 -5.89 -15.82 -11.46
C LEU A 107 -6.30 -15.20 -10.13
N ARG A 108 -7.11 -15.89 -9.33
CA ARG A 108 -7.48 -15.45 -7.96
C ARG A 108 -6.29 -15.42 -7.03
N LEU A 109 -5.40 -16.41 -7.11
CA LEU A 109 -4.16 -16.43 -6.32
C LEU A 109 -3.21 -15.30 -6.76
N LEU A 110 -3.14 -15.00 -8.05
CA LEU A 110 -2.30 -13.93 -8.58
C LEU A 110 -2.84 -12.54 -8.21
N SER A 111 -4.16 -12.34 -8.24
CA SER A 111 -4.78 -11.10 -7.77
C SER A 111 -4.61 -10.93 -6.26
N LEU A 112 -4.76 -12.00 -5.48
CA LEU A 112 -4.47 -11.99 -4.04
C LEU A 112 -2.99 -11.64 -3.77
N ALA A 113 -2.07 -12.27 -4.50
CA ALA A 113 -0.63 -11.98 -4.39
C ALA A 113 -0.31 -10.51 -4.71
N PHE A 114 -1.01 -9.92 -5.69
CA PHE A 114 -0.86 -8.51 -6.03
C PHE A 114 -1.33 -7.60 -4.88
N ILE A 115 -2.51 -7.88 -4.33
CA ILE A 115 -3.07 -7.11 -3.21
C ILE A 115 -2.17 -7.19 -1.99
N VAL A 116 -1.66 -8.39 -1.66
CA VAL A 116 -0.72 -8.59 -0.54
C VAL A 116 0.59 -7.84 -0.79
N ALA A 117 1.16 -7.93 -2.00
CA ALA A 117 2.38 -7.21 -2.34
C ALA A 117 2.19 -5.69 -2.25
N ALA A 118 1.05 -5.17 -2.74
CA ALA A 118 0.71 -3.76 -2.66
C ALA A 118 0.51 -3.29 -1.21
N ALA A 119 -0.18 -4.08 -0.39
CA ALA A 119 -0.35 -3.81 1.03
C ALA A 119 1.00 -3.78 1.77
N GLN A 120 1.89 -4.73 1.49
CA GLN A 120 3.23 -4.74 2.07
C GLN A 120 4.03 -3.49 1.69
N VAL A 121 3.98 -3.06 0.43
CA VAL A 121 4.63 -1.80 -0.01
C VAL A 121 4.05 -0.61 0.75
N ALA A 122 2.73 -0.52 0.88
CA ALA A 122 2.08 0.57 1.61
C ALA A 122 2.49 0.62 3.10
N LEU A 123 2.48 -0.53 3.78
CA LEU A 123 2.89 -0.63 5.19
C LEU A 123 4.36 -0.24 5.39
N ARG A 124 5.21 -0.59 4.43
CA ARG A 124 6.64 -0.28 4.46
C ARG A 124 6.94 1.18 4.14
N LEU A 125 6.12 1.82 3.30
CA LEU A 125 6.16 3.27 3.11
C LEU A 125 5.86 4.01 4.42
N VAL A 126 4.91 3.50 5.23
CA VAL A 126 4.64 4.05 6.57
C VAL A 126 5.85 3.88 7.50
N ASP A 127 6.48 2.69 7.50
CA ASP A 127 7.70 2.45 8.29
C ASP A 127 8.83 3.42 7.91
N PHE A 128 9.03 3.62 6.61
CA PHE A 128 10.03 4.54 6.09
C PHE A 128 9.71 6.00 6.42
N ALA A 129 8.46 6.43 6.28
CA ALA A 129 8.03 7.76 6.65
C ALA A 129 8.30 8.05 8.13
N LEU A 130 7.99 7.09 9.02
CA LEU A 130 8.29 7.23 10.44
C LEU A 130 9.80 7.37 10.69
N LEU A 131 10.63 6.55 10.03
CA LEU A 131 12.08 6.62 10.15
C LEU A 131 12.62 8.00 9.77
N VAL A 132 12.13 8.55 8.65
CA VAL A 132 12.54 9.87 8.17
C VAL A 132 12.11 10.97 9.14
N ILE A 133 10.90 10.90 9.68
CA ILE A 133 10.38 11.91 10.63
C ILE A 133 11.14 11.83 11.97
N SER A 134 11.31 10.63 12.54
CA SER A 134 12.00 10.46 13.82
C SER A 134 13.45 10.94 13.76
N ARG A 135 14.16 10.67 12.66
CA ARG A 135 15.52 11.17 12.48
C ARG A 135 15.58 12.68 12.27
N ARG A 136 14.63 13.28 11.54
CA ARG A 136 14.53 14.75 11.43
C ARG A 136 14.29 15.42 12.78
N ALA A 137 13.49 14.81 13.65
CA ALA A 137 13.32 15.27 15.01
C ALA A 137 14.66 15.22 15.75
N THR A 138 15.40 14.10 15.70
CA THR A 138 16.71 14.00 16.37
C THR A 138 17.76 14.99 15.85
N LEU A 139 17.79 15.29 14.54
CA LEU A 139 18.75 16.24 13.95
C LEU A 139 18.39 17.71 14.18
N ARG A 140 17.12 18.02 14.51
CA ARG A 140 16.66 19.38 14.85
C ARG A 140 16.77 19.69 16.34
N VAL A 141 17.08 18.71 17.18
CA VAL A 141 17.10 18.86 18.63
C VAL A 141 18.45 19.42 19.10
N ALA A 142 18.53 20.74 19.10
CA ALA A 142 19.25 21.52 20.11
C ALA A 142 18.40 21.71 21.40
N SER A 143 17.19 21.15 21.46
CA SER A 143 16.20 21.41 22.51
C SER A 143 15.45 20.14 22.99
N GLY A 144 16.15 19.20 23.63
CA GLY A 144 15.60 18.06 24.41
C GLY A 144 14.62 17.06 23.74
N PRO A 145 14.51 15.82 24.25
CA PRO A 145 13.52 14.85 23.78
C PRO A 145 12.10 15.28 24.20
N THR A 146 11.25 15.66 23.26
CA THR A 146 9.86 16.03 23.54
C THR A 146 9.02 14.75 23.72
N ARG A 147 8.29 14.62 24.84
CA ARG A 147 7.42 13.46 25.14
C ARG A 147 6.38 13.18 24.04
N LEU A 148 5.93 14.23 23.35
CA LEU A 148 4.98 14.15 22.25
C LEU A 148 5.55 13.34 21.07
N ASP A 149 6.82 13.52 20.73
CA ASP A 149 7.44 12.85 19.58
C ASP A 149 7.64 11.35 19.81
N ASN A 150 7.89 10.91 21.05
CA ASN A 150 8.27 9.53 21.31
C ASN A 150 7.07 8.57 21.48
N GLN A 151 5.87 9.10 21.76
CA GLN A 151 4.65 8.29 21.94
C GLN A 151 3.59 8.52 20.87
N PHE A 152 3.42 9.75 20.37
CA PHE A 152 2.40 10.05 19.37
C PHE A 152 2.75 9.45 18.00
N LEU A 153 4.02 9.51 17.58
CA LEU A 153 4.49 9.01 16.30
C LEU A 153 4.28 7.49 16.14
N PRO A 154 4.69 6.63 17.10
CA PRO A 154 4.39 5.20 17.05
C PRO A 154 2.88 4.91 17.05
N PHE A 155 2.10 5.63 17.87
CA PHE A 155 0.65 5.47 17.90
C PHE A 155 -0.02 5.80 16.56
N ALA A 156 0.33 6.94 15.95
CA ALA A 156 -0.19 7.34 14.64
C ALA A 156 0.21 6.35 13.53
N LYS A 157 1.43 5.82 13.59
CA LYS A 157 1.90 4.76 12.69
C LYS A 157 1.04 3.50 12.83
N ASP A 158 0.81 3.04 14.04
CA ASP A 158 0.04 1.80 14.26
C ASP A 158 -1.42 1.98 13.82
N LEU A 159 -2.02 3.14 14.10
CA LEU A 159 -3.36 3.48 13.63
C LEU A 159 -3.44 3.48 12.09
N LEU A 160 -2.47 4.10 11.41
CA LEU A 160 -2.41 4.12 9.95
C LEU A 160 -2.18 2.72 9.37
N LYS A 161 -1.36 1.88 10.02
CA LYS A 161 -1.15 0.49 9.58
C LYS A 161 -2.42 -0.34 9.71
N VAL A 162 -3.15 -0.21 10.82
CA VAL A 162 -4.44 -0.89 11.00
C VAL A 162 -5.42 -0.47 9.92
N PHE A 163 -5.52 0.83 9.63
CA PHE A 163 -6.36 1.34 8.54
C PHE A 163 -5.98 0.74 7.17
N LEU A 164 -4.68 0.71 6.82
CA LEU A 164 -4.20 0.13 5.57
C LEU A 164 -4.51 -1.38 5.47
N ILE A 165 -4.40 -2.11 6.58
CA ILE A 165 -4.74 -3.54 6.64
C ILE A 165 -6.23 -3.76 6.41
N ILE A 166 -7.10 -2.94 7.02
CA ILE A 166 -8.55 -3.01 6.80
C ILE A 166 -8.87 -2.78 5.32
N VAL A 167 -8.31 -1.73 4.71
CA VAL A 167 -8.51 -1.41 3.29
C VAL A 167 -8.04 -2.55 2.39
N ALA A 168 -6.82 -3.07 2.62
CA ALA A 168 -6.29 -4.19 1.85
C ALA A 168 -7.17 -5.45 1.97
N THR A 169 -7.71 -5.72 3.16
CA THR A 169 -8.61 -6.85 3.42
C THR A 169 -9.92 -6.69 2.66
N LEU A 170 -10.53 -5.50 2.67
CA LEU A 170 -11.75 -5.22 1.90
C LEU A 170 -11.55 -5.40 0.39
N ILE A 171 -10.42 -4.92 -0.14
CA ILE A 171 -10.07 -5.10 -1.55
C ILE A 171 -9.92 -6.60 -1.86
N ALA A 172 -9.26 -7.37 -1.01
CA ALA A 172 -9.13 -8.83 -1.18
C ALA A 172 -10.49 -9.54 -1.16
N LEU A 173 -11.36 -9.21 -0.19
CA LEU A 173 -12.72 -9.76 -0.10
C LEU A 173 -13.54 -9.47 -1.35
N GLY A 174 -13.47 -8.25 -1.89
CA GLY A 174 -14.18 -7.88 -3.10
C GLY A 174 -13.65 -8.54 -4.37
N GLN A 175 -12.34 -8.45 -4.59
CA GLN A 175 -11.73 -8.86 -5.85
C GLN A 175 -11.53 -10.38 -5.94
N VAL A 176 -11.25 -11.06 -4.83
CA VAL A 176 -10.89 -12.49 -4.82
C VAL A 176 -12.07 -13.37 -4.44
N PHE A 177 -12.83 -12.94 -3.43
CA PHE A 177 -13.96 -13.71 -2.90
C PHE A 177 -15.32 -13.24 -3.43
N ASN A 178 -15.34 -12.19 -4.27
CA ASN A 178 -16.56 -11.63 -4.85
C ASN A 178 -17.60 -11.22 -3.78
N VAL A 179 -17.11 -10.78 -2.62
CA VAL A 179 -17.95 -10.30 -1.52
C VAL A 179 -18.40 -8.87 -1.83
N ASN A 180 -19.64 -8.53 -1.47
CA ASN A 180 -20.15 -7.17 -1.61
C ASN A 180 -19.42 -6.20 -0.67
N VAL A 181 -18.36 -5.56 -1.18
CA VAL A 181 -17.57 -4.58 -0.43
C VAL A 181 -18.39 -3.36 -0.05
N THR A 182 -19.36 -2.96 -0.86
CA THR A 182 -20.25 -1.82 -0.56
C THR A 182 -21.03 -2.06 0.73
N ALA A 183 -21.54 -3.28 0.93
CA ALA A 183 -22.22 -3.65 2.17
C ALA A 183 -21.26 -3.66 3.38
N LEU A 184 -20.05 -4.21 3.21
CA LEU A 184 -19.03 -4.22 4.26
C LEU A 184 -18.58 -2.82 4.67
N VAL A 185 -18.33 -1.94 3.68
CA VAL A 185 -17.99 -0.53 3.89
C VAL A 185 -19.15 0.20 4.57
N GLY A 186 -20.39 -0.09 4.20
CA GLY A 186 -21.57 0.42 4.90
C GLY A 186 -21.58 0.03 6.38
N GLY A 187 -21.31 -1.25 6.70
CA GLY A 187 -21.20 -1.73 8.07
C GLY A 187 -20.04 -1.11 8.86
N LEU A 188 -18.86 -0.99 8.23
CA LEU A 188 -17.70 -0.27 8.78
C LEU A 188 -18.00 1.21 9.03
N GLY A 189 -18.81 1.85 8.18
CA GLY A 189 -19.28 3.21 8.38
C GLY A 189 -20.09 3.36 9.66
N ILE A 190 -21.04 2.45 9.92
CA ILE A 190 -21.81 2.41 11.17
C ILE A 190 -20.89 2.12 12.38
N GLY A 191 -19.94 1.19 12.24
CA GLY A 191 -18.92 0.94 13.26
C GLY A 191 -18.05 2.17 13.53
N GLY A 192 -17.69 2.93 12.50
CA GLY A 192 -16.97 4.19 12.59
C GLY A 192 -17.75 5.27 13.33
N LEU A 193 -19.08 5.33 13.16
CA LEU A 193 -19.94 6.21 13.94
C LEU A 193 -19.91 5.87 15.43
N ALA A 194 -19.91 4.59 15.79
CA ALA A 194 -19.78 4.17 17.19
C ALA A 194 -18.43 4.62 17.80
N VAL A 195 -17.34 4.48 17.06
CA VAL A 195 -16.01 4.99 17.48
C VAL A 195 -16.02 6.52 17.59
N ALA A 196 -16.64 7.23 16.65
CA ALA A 196 -16.76 8.68 16.69
C ALA A 196 -17.58 9.15 17.91
N PHE A 197 -18.67 8.46 18.26
CA PHE A 197 -19.43 8.75 19.47
C PHE A 197 -18.62 8.50 20.73
N ALA A 198 -17.83 7.42 20.78
CA ALA A 198 -16.94 7.14 21.90
C ALA A 198 -15.83 8.20 22.04
N ALA A 199 -15.34 8.75 20.93
CA ALA A 199 -14.32 9.80 20.93
C ALA A 199 -14.87 11.22 21.10
N LYS A 200 -16.21 11.40 21.07
CA LYS A 200 -16.87 12.72 21.03
C LYS A 200 -16.41 13.65 22.14
N GLU A 201 -16.46 13.19 23.40
CA GLU A 201 -16.09 13.99 24.57
C GLU A 201 -14.62 14.42 24.55
N SER A 202 -13.73 13.52 24.12
CA SER A 202 -12.30 13.83 23.97
C SER A 202 -12.06 14.91 22.90
N LEU A 203 -12.79 14.82 21.78
CA LEU A 203 -12.69 15.81 20.71
C LEU A 203 -13.27 17.17 21.13
N GLU A 204 -14.38 17.17 21.87
CA GLU A 204 -15.01 18.37 22.43
C GLU A 204 -14.06 19.12 23.37
N ASN A 205 -13.41 18.40 24.29
CA ASN A 205 -12.42 18.97 25.20
C ASN A 205 -11.19 19.53 24.46
N LEU A 206 -10.73 18.86 23.40
CA LEU A 206 -9.62 19.34 22.57
C LEU A 206 -9.99 20.64 21.86
N ILE A 207 -11.18 20.70 21.23
CA ILE A 207 -11.66 21.91 20.55
C ILE A 207 -11.82 23.05 21.56
N ALA A 208 -12.40 22.80 22.73
CA ALA A 208 -12.53 23.82 23.78
C ALA A 208 -11.16 24.37 24.23
N SER A 209 -10.17 23.49 24.43
CA SER A 209 -8.81 23.92 24.77
C SER A 209 -8.16 24.74 23.65
N PHE A 210 -8.41 24.41 22.39
CA PHE A 210 -7.89 25.15 21.24
C PHE A 210 -8.54 26.54 21.12
N THR A 211 -9.86 26.64 21.32
CA THR A 211 -10.58 27.91 21.32
C THR A 211 -10.11 28.83 22.44
N ILE A 212 -9.95 28.31 23.68
CA ILE A 212 -9.43 29.10 24.80
C ILE A 212 -8.02 29.63 24.49
N PHE A 213 -7.18 28.82 23.84
CA PHE A 213 -5.82 29.23 23.47
C PHE A 213 -5.81 30.33 22.41
N LEU A 214 -6.71 30.27 21.42
CA LEU A 214 -6.80 31.25 20.34
C LEU A 214 -7.43 32.57 20.80
N ASP A 215 -8.54 32.48 21.53
CA ASP A 215 -9.33 33.64 21.92
C ASP A 215 -8.77 34.31 23.19
N GLN A 216 -7.87 33.63 23.91
CA GLN A 216 -7.24 34.06 25.17
C GLN A 216 -8.19 34.85 26.09
N PRO A 217 -9.38 34.32 26.43
CA PRO A 217 -10.37 35.06 27.21
C PRO A 217 -9.91 35.36 28.65
N PHE A 218 -8.87 34.69 29.14
CA PHE A 218 -8.25 34.89 30.44
C PHE A 218 -6.75 34.53 30.38
N GLY A 219 -5.95 35.22 31.19
CA GLY A 219 -4.49 35.07 31.26
C GLY A 219 -4.01 34.21 32.42
N VAL A 220 -2.72 33.86 32.40
CA VAL A 220 -2.08 33.14 33.51
C VAL A 220 -2.02 34.06 34.73
N GLY A 221 -2.77 33.71 35.78
CA GLY A 221 -2.86 34.49 37.02
C GLY A 221 -4.24 35.10 37.29
N ASP A 222 -5.16 35.04 36.32
CA ASP A 222 -6.52 35.55 36.50
C ASP A 222 -7.37 34.62 37.37
N LEU A 223 -8.17 35.22 38.26
CA LEU A 223 -9.20 34.50 39.02
C LEU A 223 -10.43 34.33 38.12
N VAL A 224 -10.66 33.11 37.65
CA VAL A 224 -11.78 32.77 36.76
C VAL A 224 -12.79 31.88 37.49
N THR A 225 -14.07 32.22 37.38
CA THR A 225 -15.17 31.40 37.92
C THR A 225 -15.81 30.63 36.79
N ALA A 226 -15.59 29.32 36.72
CA ALA A 226 -16.30 28.43 35.80
C ALA A 226 -17.65 28.04 36.41
N ALA A 227 -18.76 28.41 35.75
CA ALA A 227 -20.08 27.93 36.13
C ALA A 227 -20.21 26.44 35.79
N ARG A 228 -20.76 25.67 36.73
CA ARG A 228 -20.86 24.21 36.68
C ARG A 228 -21.96 23.71 35.75
#